data_AF-A0A090MA98-F1
#
_entry.id   AF-A0A090MA98-F1
#
_cell.length_a   1.000
_cell.length_b   1.000
_cell.length_c   1.000
_cell.angle_alpha   90.00
_cell.angle_beta   90.00
_cell.angle_gamma   90.00
#
_symmetry.space_group_name_H-M   'P 1'
#
loop_
_entity.id
_entity.type
_entity.pdbx_description
1 polymer ?
#
loop_
_entity_poly.entity_id
_entity_poly.type
_entity_poly.pdbx_seq_one_letter_code
_entity_poly.pdbx_strand_id
1 'polypeptide(L)'
;MEEIGKALGFEGKIRRLRCFGHILNLAVKALLFGHNSEAFEDDIQGNETLDAKAHELWRRKRPVGKLHNLIFWIHRSDSLTNLLRSLQLTAYSKSGDPVVRAKKPLDVIINAVTRWLSTLYMIRRALLLKDFLKDLWYEQNSEWEGLVLRGKKSSSEMPLCLRDENKLE
;
A
#
# COMPACT_ATOMS: atom_id res chain seq x y z
N MET A 1 -33.51 10.79 0.45
CA MET A 1 -33.89 12.20 0.62
C MET A 1 -35.09 12.61 -0.23
N GLU A 2 -35.31 12.04 -1.43
CA GLU A 2 -36.50 12.36 -2.22
C GLU A 2 -37.80 11.92 -1.54
N GLU A 3 -37.86 10.67 -1.05
CA GLU A 3 -39.06 10.17 -0.33
C GLU A 3 -39.33 10.93 0.97
N ILE A 4 -38.29 11.26 1.75
CA ILE A 4 -38.40 12.09 2.95
C ILE A 4 -38.85 13.52 2.61
N GLY A 5 -38.33 14.09 1.51
CA GLY A 5 -38.71 15.42 1.05
C GLY A 5 -40.17 15.49 0.63
N LYS A 6 -40.66 14.49 -0.12
CA LYS A 6 -42.09 14.36 -0.47
C LYS A 6 -42.97 14.27 0.78
N ALA A 7 -42.59 13.44 1.76
CA ALA A 7 -43.35 13.25 2.99
C ALA A 7 -43.41 14.51 3.87
N LEU A 8 -42.39 15.37 3.83
CA LEU A 8 -42.27 16.55 4.68
C LEU A 8 -42.45 17.88 3.92
N GLY A 9 -42.89 17.85 2.66
CA GLY A 9 -43.22 19.04 1.87
C GLY A 9 -42.02 19.91 1.48
N PHE A 10 -40.83 19.33 1.32
CA PHE A 10 -39.64 20.06 0.86
C PHE A 10 -38.91 19.37 -0.30
N GLU A 11 -38.23 20.15 -1.14
CA GLU A 11 -37.40 19.59 -2.19
C GLU A 11 -36.08 19.02 -1.62
N GLY A 12 -35.97 17.69 -1.61
CA GLY A 12 -34.84 16.97 -1.03
C GLY A 12 -33.47 17.34 -1.63
N LYS A 13 -33.42 17.75 -2.90
CA LYS A 13 -32.20 18.19 -3.58
C LYS A 13 -31.65 19.50 -3.00
N ILE A 14 -32.53 20.45 -2.68
CA ILE A 14 -32.17 21.78 -2.15
C ILE A 14 -31.71 21.68 -0.68
N ARG A 15 -32.27 20.73 0.08
CA ARG A 15 -31.98 20.55 1.51
C ARG A 15 -30.91 19.49 1.80
N ARG A 16 -30.24 18.94 0.77
CA ARG A 16 -29.18 17.95 0.95
C ARG A 16 -27.86 18.60 1.32
N LEU A 17 -27.52 18.58 2.60
CA LEU A 17 -26.17 18.89 3.05
C LEU A 17 -25.20 17.78 2.61
N ARG A 18 -24.05 18.16 2.05
CA ARG A 18 -22.93 17.23 1.86
C ARG A 18 -22.12 17.18 3.15
N CYS A 19 -21.72 15.97 3.56
CA CYS A 19 -20.84 15.81 4.72
C CYS A 19 -19.46 16.40 4.40
N PHE A 20 -18.99 17.36 5.21
CA PHE A 20 -17.66 17.97 5.02
C PHE A 20 -16.54 16.92 4.98
N GLY A 21 -16.61 15.92 5.87
CA GLY A 21 -15.67 14.81 5.86
C GLY A 21 -15.68 14.02 4.54
N HIS A 22 -16.86 13.83 3.95
CA HIS A 22 -16.96 13.14 2.66
C HIS A 22 -16.32 13.97 1.54
N ILE A 23 -16.51 15.29 1.53
CA ILE A 23 -15.85 16.20 0.58
C ILE A 23 -14.33 16.17 0.74
N LEU A 24 -13.83 16.21 1.97
CA LEU A 24 -12.39 16.08 2.24
C LEU A 24 -11.85 14.74 1.75
N ASN A 25 -12.57 13.65 2.01
CA ASN A 25 -12.16 12.31 1.55
C ASN A 25 -12.10 12.24 0.01
N LEU A 26 -13.08 12.81 -0.70
CA LEU A 26 -13.05 12.90 -2.16
C LEU A 26 -11.84 13.70 -2.65
N ALA A 27 -11.56 14.86 -2.04
CA ALA A 27 -10.41 15.69 -2.39
C ALA A 27 -9.08 14.96 -2.17
N VAL A 28 -8.93 14.26 -1.04
CA VAL A 28 -7.74 13.47 -0.72
C VAL A 28 -7.57 12.30 -1.69
N LYS A 29 -8.65 11.59 -2.03
CA LYS A 29 -8.61 10.51 -3.03
C LYS A 29 -8.19 11.02 -4.41
N ALA A 30 -8.71 12.16 -4.84
CA ALA A 30 -8.30 12.79 -6.09
C ALA A 30 -6.81 13.19 -6.07
N LEU A 31 -6.29 13.67 -4.94
CA LEU A 31 -4.87 13.98 -4.78
C LEU A 31 -3.98 12.72 -4.87
N LEU A 32 -4.38 11.63 -4.19
CA LEU A 32 -3.58 10.41 -4.11
C LEU A 32 -3.66 9.54 -5.37
N PHE A 33 -4.84 9.43 -5.97
CA PHE A 33 -5.13 8.50 -7.06
C PHE A 33 -5.41 9.18 -8.40
N GLY A 34 -5.38 10.50 -8.45
CA GLY A 34 -5.71 11.29 -9.62
C GLY A 34 -7.22 11.41 -9.87
N HIS A 35 -7.58 11.99 -11.01
CA HIS A 35 -8.96 12.15 -11.44
C HIS A 35 -9.67 10.80 -11.59
N ASN A 36 -10.99 10.76 -11.34
CA ASN A 36 -11.81 9.55 -11.35
C ASN A 36 -11.31 8.43 -10.40
N SER A 37 -11.00 8.78 -9.15
CA SER A 37 -10.59 7.81 -8.13
C SER A 37 -11.67 6.74 -7.87
N GLU A 38 -12.95 7.08 -8.01
CA GLU A 38 -14.07 6.14 -7.82
C GLU A 38 -14.04 5.01 -8.85
N ALA A 39 -13.89 5.32 -10.14
CA ALA A 39 -13.78 4.30 -11.19
C ALA A 39 -12.60 3.34 -10.97
N PHE A 40 -11.48 3.86 -10.47
CA PHE A 40 -10.34 3.04 -10.07
C PHE A 40 -10.65 2.15 -8.87
N GLU A 41 -11.33 2.67 -7.85
CA GLU A 41 -11.72 1.89 -6.68
C GLU A 41 -12.71 0.78 -7.05
N ASP A 42 -13.64 1.06 -7.97
CA ASP A 42 -14.57 0.08 -8.54
C ASP A 42 -13.82 -1.03 -9.30
N ASP A 43 -12.83 -0.66 -10.12
CA ASP A 43 -11.97 -1.61 -10.84
C ASP A 43 -11.19 -2.56 -9.91
N ILE A 44 -10.93 -2.16 -8.67
CA ILE A 44 -10.17 -2.95 -7.68
C ILE A 44 -11.07 -3.68 -6.68
N GLN A 45 -12.29 -3.19 -6.40
CA GLN A 45 -13.21 -3.79 -5.44
C GLN A 45 -13.57 -5.26 -5.74
N GLY A 46 -13.27 -5.75 -6.95
CA GLY A 46 -13.39 -7.16 -7.33
C GLY A 46 -12.08 -7.93 -7.53
N ASN A 47 -10.90 -7.31 -7.33
CA ASN A 47 -9.62 -7.91 -7.74
C ASN A 47 -8.44 -7.68 -6.77
N GLU A 48 -8.63 -7.92 -5.46
CA GLU A 48 -7.55 -7.93 -4.44
C GLU A 48 -6.63 -9.18 -4.55
N THR A 49 -6.28 -9.58 -5.77
CA THR A 49 -5.36 -10.69 -6.04
C THR A 49 -3.97 -10.15 -6.37
N LEU A 50 -2.92 -10.98 -6.20
CA LEU A 50 -1.56 -10.68 -6.68
C LEU A 50 -1.44 -10.88 -8.21
N ASP A 51 -2.53 -10.74 -8.95
CA ASP A 51 -2.48 -10.88 -10.41
C ASP A 51 -1.79 -9.66 -11.05
N ALA A 52 -1.29 -9.86 -12.27
CA ALA A 52 -0.58 -8.81 -12.99
C ALA A 52 -1.47 -7.61 -13.33
N LYS A 53 -2.79 -7.78 -13.41
CA LYS A 53 -3.75 -6.73 -13.77
C LYS A 53 -4.01 -5.80 -12.59
N ALA A 54 -4.26 -6.34 -11.40
CA ALA A 54 -4.41 -5.60 -10.16
C ALA A 54 -3.12 -4.87 -9.82
N HIS A 55 -1.98 -5.55 -9.93
CA HIS A 55 -0.68 -4.92 -9.75
C HIS A 55 -0.48 -3.74 -10.71
N GLU A 56 -0.89 -3.89 -11.97
CA GLU A 56 -0.83 -2.82 -12.98
C GLU A 56 -1.72 -1.63 -12.65
N LEU A 57 -2.98 -1.88 -12.26
CA LEU A 57 -3.92 -0.85 -11.87
C LEU A 57 -3.37 -0.01 -10.71
N TRP A 58 -2.83 -0.68 -9.69
CA TRP A 58 -2.17 0.01 -8.58
C TRP A 58 -0.94 0.77 -9.06
N ARG A 59 -0.03 0.16 -9.82
CA ARG A 59 1.20 0.81 -10.32
C ARG A 59 0.92 2.13 -11.04
N ARG A 60 -0.18 2.25 -11.79
CA ARG A 60 -0.61 3.49 -12.46
C ARG A 60 -0.93 4.64 -11.50
N LYS A 61 -1.16 4.35 -10.21
CA LYS A 61 -1.31 5.35 -9.13
C LYS A 61 0.04 5.81 -8.55
N ARG A 62 1.13 5.59 -9.29
CA ARG A 62 2.46 6.17 -9.05
C ARG A 62 2.99 5.81 -7.63
N PRO A 63 3.69 6.66 -6.83
CA PRO A 63 4.26 6.23 -5.55
C PRO A 63 3.31 5.50 -4.62
N VAL A 64 2.07 5.96 -4.47
CA VAL A 64 1.09 5.36 -3.55
C VAL A 64 0.73 3.94 -4.00
N GLY A 65 0.60 3.75 -5.31
CA GLY A 65 0.29 2.47 -5.91
C GLY A 65 1.42 1.46 -5.91
N LYS A 66 2.66 1.91 -6.20
CA LYS A 66 3.86 1.10 -6.01
C LYS A 66 4.00 0.66 -4.56
N LEU A 67 3.73 1.57 -3.62
CA LEU A 67 3.78 1.27 -2.20
C LEU A 67 2.73 0.24 -1.79
N HIS A 68 1.50 0.37 -2.30
CA HIS A 68 0.45 -0.64 -2.09
C HIS A 68 0.93 -2.02 -2.53
N ASN A 69 1.43 -2.14 -3.76
CA ASN A 69 1.90 -3.41 -4.30
C ASN A 69 3.02 -4.03 -3.45
N LEU A 70 4.01 -3.23 -3.04
CA LEU A 70 5.10 -3.70 -2.18
C LEU A 70 4.58 -4.20 -0.83
N ILE A 71 3.72 -3.43 -0.18
CA ILE A 71 3.15 -3.78 1.12
C ILE A 71 2.28 -5.02 1.03
N PHE A 72 1.47 -5.13 -0.01
CA PHE A 72 0.61 -6.28 -0.25
C PHE A 72 1.44 -7.54 -0.51
N TRP A 73 2.53 -7.44 -1.28
CA TRP A 73 3.48 -8.52 -1.52
C TRP A 73 4.15 -9.01 -0.23
N ILE A 74 4.64 -8.09 0.61
CA ILE A 74 5.25 -8.44 1.91
C ILE A 74 4.22 -9.10 2.83
N HIS A 75 3.03 -8.50 2.97
CA HIS A 75 2.00 -9.00 3.88
C HIS A 75 1.49 -10.39 3.50
N ARG A 76 1.49 -10.74 2.21
CA ARG A 76 1.06 -12.06 1.72
C ARG A 76 2.12 -13.16 1.91
N SER A 77 3.32 -12.82 2.35
CA SER A 77 4.41 -13.75 2.53
C SER A 77 4.97 -13.71 3.96
N ASP A 78 4.80 -14.81 4.69
CA ASP A 78 5.38 -14.95 6.03
C ASP A 78 6.90 -14.85 6.00
N SER A 79 7.55 -15.33 4.93
CA SER A 79 9.01 -15.23 4.80
C SER A 79 9.47 -13.77 4.68
N LEU A 80 8.79 -12.96 3.87
CA LEU A 80 9.09 -11.54 3.71
C LEU A 80 8.74 -10.74 4.96
N THR A 81 7.62 -11.06 5.60
CA THR A 81 7.23 -10.44 6.87
C THR A 81 8.26 -10.71 7.97
N ASN A 82 8.74 -11.96 8.07
CA ASN A 82 9.78 -12.31 9.04
C ASN A 82 11.15 -11.72 8.69
N LEU A 83 11.49 -11.62 7.40
CA LEU A 83 12.69 -10.93 6.94
C LEU A 83 12.66 -9.44 7.33
N LEU A 84 11.54 -8.76 7.10
CA LEU A 84 11.38 -7.36 7.50
C LEU A 84 11.53 -7.16 9.02
N ARG A 85 11.04 -8.11 9.82
CA ARG A 85 11.21 -8.11 11.27
C ARG A 85 12.66 -8.36 11.68
N SER A 86 13.37 -9.29 11.02
CA SER A 86 14.77 -9.61 11.35
C SER A 86 15.72 -8.46 11.01
N LEU A 87 15.48 -7.74 9.90
CA LEU A 87 16.23 -6.53 9.53
C LEU A 87 16.11 -5.46 10.62
N GLN A 88 14.89 -5.22 11.10
CA GLN A 88 14.63 -4.29 12.21
C GLN A 88 15.35 -4.72 13.49
N LEU A 89 15.20 -5.98 13.91
CA LEU A 89 15.84 -6.49 15.13
C LEU A 89 17.37 -6.43 15.07
N THR A 90 17.94 -6.70 13.89
CA THR A 90 19.39 -6.59 13.65
C THR A 90 19.86 -5.15 13.80
N ALA A 91 19.11 -4.17 13.30
CA ALA A 91 19.44 -2.76 13.48
C ALA A 91 19.23 -2.29 14.93
N TYR A 92 18.14 -2.70 15.56
CA TYR A 92 17.83 -2.32 16.95
C TYR A 92 18.89 -2.83 17.92
N SER A 93 19.29 -4.09 17.80
CA SER A 93 20.29 -4.70 18.70
C SER A 93 21.66 -4.00 18.65
N LYS A 94 22.03 -3.43 17.49
CA LYS A 94 23.26 -2.66 17.30
C LYS A 94 23.18 -1.22 17.80
N SER A 95 22.01 -0.74 18.22
CA SER A 95 21.84 0.64 18.69
C SER A 95 22.48 0.86 20.07
N GLY A 96 23.15 2.00 20.23
CA GLY A 96 23.66 2.45 21.53
C GLY A 96 22.54 2.81 22.53
N ASP A 97 21.34 3.14 22.04
CA ASP A 97 20.20 3.55 22.86
C ASP A 97 19.44 2.31 23.42
N PRO A 98 19.35 2.13 24.76
CA PRO A 98 18.58 1.05 25.37
C PRO A 98 17.10 1.03 24.98
N VAL A 99 16.49 2.19 24.75
CA VAL A 99 15.08 2.29 24.35
C VAL A 99 14.89 1.74 22.95
N VAL A 100 15.83 2.01 22.03
CA VAL A 100 15.81 1.45 20.68
C VAL A 100 16.04 -0.06 20.70
N ARG A 101 16.98 -0.56 21.51
CA ARG A 101 17.23 -2.01 21.66
C ARG A 101 15.99 -2.77 22.14
N ALA A 102 15.15 -2.15 22.96
CA ALA A 102 13.93 -2.75 23.49
C ALA A 102 12.72 -2.68 22.53
N LYS A 103 12.84 -2.00 21.37
CA LYS A 103 11.73 -1.87 20.42
C LYS A 103 11.35 -3.23 19.82
N LYS A 104 10.05 -3.44 19.68
CA LYS A 104 9.51 -4.55 18.87
C LYS A 104 9.50 -4.16 17.39
N PRO A 105 9.74 -5.11 16.47
CA PRO A 105 9.63 -4.84 15.05
C PRO A 105 8.18 -4.51 14.68
N LEU A 106 8.03 -3.67 13.68
CA LEU A 106 6.75 -3.23 13.15
C LEU A 106 6.44 -3.98 11.84
N ASP A 107 5.19 -4.39 11.68
CA ASP A 107 4.69 -4.96 10.44
C ASP A 107 4.25 -3.88 9.44
N VAL A 108 4.05 -4.24 8.18
CA VAL A 108 3.41 -3.34 7.21
C VAL A 108 1.92 -3.17 7.53
N ILE A 109 1.32 -2.06 7.10
CA ILE A 109 -0.13 -1.81 7.23
C ILE A 109 -0.73 -1.74 5.84
N ILE A 110 -1.67 -2.64 5.53
CA ILE A 110 -2.45 -2.60 4.29
C ILE A 110 -3.50 -1.48 4.35
N ASN A 111 -3.66 -0.75 3.26
CA ASN A 111 -4.79 0.14 3.07
C ASN A 111 -6.03 -0.63 2.58
N ALA A 112 -7.20 -0.23 3.06
CA ALA A 112 -8.49 -0.77 2.67
C ALA A 112 -9.36 0.35 2.10
N VAL A 113 -9.99 0.10 0.95
CA VAL A 113 -10.78 1.11 0.20
C VAL A 113 -11.93 1.68 1.04
N THR A 114 -12.52 0.85 1.90
CA THR A 114 -13.68 1.21 2.73
C THR A 114 -13.36 2.04 3.97
N ARG A 115 -12.07 2.23 4.32
CA ARG A 115 -11.64 2.93 5.54
C ARG A 115 -10.90 4.23 5.21
N TRP A 116 -11.52 5.37 5.53
CA TRP A 116 -11.09 6.74 5.15
C TRP A 116 -9.60 7.08 5.37
N LEU A 117 -8.93 6.52 6.38
CA LEU A 117 -7.54 6.85 6.72
C LEU A 117 -6.55 5.71 6.48
N SER A 118 -6.99 4.62 5.85
CA SER A 118 -6.19 3.42 5.68
C SER A 118 -4.91 3.67 4.87
N THR A 119 -5.00 4.45 3.78
CA THR A 119 -3.86 4.85 2.94
C THR A 119 -2.88 5.74 3.70
N LEU A 120 -3.38 6.64 4.56
CA LEU A 120 -2.52 7.46 5.41
C LEU A 120 -1.73 6.60 6.40
N TYR A 121 -2.37 5.60 7.01
CA TYR A 121 -1.69 4.70 7.95
C TYR A 121 -0.66 3.81 7.26
N MET A 122 -0.96 3.32 6.05
CA MET A 122 -0.01 2.63 5.19
C MET A 122 1.22 3.49 4.92
N ILE A 123 1.03 4.73 4.47
CA ILE A 123 2.12 5.67 4.16
C ILE A 123 2.94 5.99 5.42
N ARG A 124 2.29 6.30 6.55
CA ARG A 124 2.99 6.58 7.81
C ARG A 124 3.82 5.39 8.29
N ARG A 125 3.29 4.17 8.17
CA ARG A 125 4.04 2.94 8.52
C ARG A 125 5.22 2.74 7.58
N ALA A 126 5.02 2.95 6.28
CA ALA A 126 6.09 2.82 5.29
C ALA A 126 7.22 3.82 5.53
N LEU A 127 6.91 5.05 5.94
CA LEU A 127 7.93 6.06 6.28
C LEU A 127 8.74 5.66 7.51
N LEU A 128 8.10 5.07 8.53
CA LEU A 128 8.80 4.51 9.70
C LEU A 128 9.68 3.32 9.34
N LEU A 129 9.28 2.55 8.33
CA LEU A 129 9.99 1.37 7.85
C LEU A 129 10.88 1.65 6.63
N LYS A 130 11.08 2.92 6.24
CA LYS A 130 11.63 3.29 4.93
C LYS A 130 12.95 2.58 4.62
N ASP A 131 13.89 2.62 5.56
CA ASP A 131 15.21 2.05 5.36
C ASP A 131 15.13 0.51 5.31
N PHE A 132 14.34 -0.10 6.20
CA PHE A 132 14.13 -1.55 6.21
C PHE A 132 13.41 -2.09 4.98
N LEU A 133 12.46 -1.33 4.42
CA LEU A 133 11.79 -1.67 3.16
C LEU A 133 12.77 -1.60 1.98
N LYS A 134 13.70 -0.65 1.99
CA LYS A 134 14.77 -0.57 1.00
C LYS A 134 15.73 -1.74 1.12
N ASP A 135 16.18 -2.06 2.33
CA ASP A 135 17.08 -3.18 2.60
C ASP A 135 16.44 -4.50 2.15
N LEU A 136 15.18 -4.75 2.53
CA LEU A 136 14.43 -5.93 2.09
C LEU A 136 14.35 -6.03 0.57
N TRP A 137 14.06 -4.92 -0.12
CA TRP A 137 13.98 -4.91 -1.58
C TRP A 137 15.33 -5.28 -2.21
N TYR A 138 16.44 -4.72 -1.73
CA TYR A 138 17.77 -5.02 -2.25
C TYR A 138 18.19 -6.47 -1.97
N GLU A 139 17.94 -6.98 -0.77
CA GLU A 139 18.24 -8.38 -0.43
C GLU A 139 17.46 -9.34 -1.33
N GLN A 140 16.16 -9.11 -1.52
CA GLN A 140 15.32 -9.95 -2.36
C GLN A 140 15.67 -9.84 -3.84
N ASN A 141 16.01 -8.65 -4.32
CA ASN A 141 16.47 -8.46 -5.70
C ASN A 141 17.79 -9.21 -5.95
N SER A 142 18.77 -9.08 -5.04
CA SER A 142 20.05 -9.78 -5.14
C SER A 142 19.90 -11.30 -5.05
N GLU A 143 19.03 -11.79 -4.15
CA GLU A 143 18.72 -13.21 -4.04
C GLU A 143 18.15 -13.75 -5.37
N TRP A 144 17.22 -13.01 -5.97
CA TRP A 144 16.62 -13.36 -7.25
C TRP A 144 17.64 -13.39 -8.39
N GLU A 145 18.45 -12.35 -8.52
CA GLU A 145 19.54 -12.29 -9.51
C GLU A 145 20.49 -13.48 -9.36
N GLY A 146 20.87 -13.84 -8.12
CA GLY A 146 21.68 -15.02 -7.85
C GLY A 146 21.02 -16.33 -8.25
N LEU A 147 19.69 -16.46 -8.12
CA LEU A 147 18.95 -17.63 -8.60
C LEU A 147 18.91 -17.72 -10.13
N VAL A 148 18.79 -16.58 -10.81
CA VAL A 148 18.86 -16.50 -12.28
C VAL A 148 20.24 -16.92 -12.78
N LEU A 149 21.31 -16.38 -12.18
CA LEU A 149 22.70 -16.72 -12.54
C LEU A 149 23.01 -18.22 -12.35
N ARG A 150 22.38 -18.87 -11.35
CA ARG A 150 22.51 -20.31 -11.10
C ARG A 150 21.61 -21.18 -11.97
N GLY A 151 20.86 -20.59 -12.90
CA GLY A 151 19.89 -21.30 -13.75
C GLY A 151 18.70 -21.90 -13.00
N LYS A 152 18.45 -21.48 -11.75
CA LYS A 152 17.35 -22.00 -10.92
C LYS A 152 16.02 -21.28 -11.15
N LYS A 153 16.07 -20.08 -11.72
CA LYS A 153 14.91 -19.23 -12.03
C LYS A 153 15.12 -18.52 -13.35
N SER A 154 14.02 -18.19 -14.03
CA SER A 154 14.06 -17.32 -15.20
C SER A 154 13.96 -15.85 -14.79
N SER A 155 14.60 -14.97 -15.57
CA SER A 155 14.41 -13.51 -15.45
C SER A 155 12.94 -13.11 -15.67
N SER A 156 12.22 -13.82 -16.54
CA SER A 156 10.80 -13.55 -16.81
C SER A 156 9.87 -13.87 -15.63
N GLU A 157 10.31 -14.72 -14.69
CA GLU A 157 9.55 -15.10 -13.51
C GLU A 157 9.71 -14.11 -12.35
N MET A 158 10.48 -13.03 -12.53
CA MET A 158 10.77 -12.05 -11.48
C MET A 158 9.47 -11.48 -10.89
N PRO A 159 9.33 -11.49 -9.54
CA PRO A 159 8.22 -10.86 -8.86
C PRO A 159 8.06 -9.42 -9.32
N LEU A 160 6.81 -9.02 -9.61
CA LEU A 160 6.52 -7.70 -10.17
C LEU A 160 7.11 -6.57 -9.30
N CYS A 161 7.03 -6.70 -7.98
CA CYS A 161 7.55 -5.71 -7.03
C CYS A 161 9.07 -5.54 -7.05
N LEU A 162 9.83 -6.53 -7.55
CA LEU A 162 11.30 -6.46 -7.66
C LEU A 162 11.77 -5.83 -8.98
N ARG A 163 10.88 -5.60 -9.93
CA ARG A 163 11.26 -4.96 -11.19
C ARG A 163 11.56 -3.48 -10.97
N ASP A 164 12.54 -2.96 -11.72
CA ASP A 164 13.00 -1.57 -11.58
C ASP A 164 11.87 -0.54 -11.73
N GLU A 165 10.90 -0.78 -12.62
CA GLU A 165 9.76 0.14 -12.79
C GLU A 165 8.87 0.25 -11.55
N ASN A 166 8.95 -0.70 -10.61
CA ASN A 166 8.18 -0.75 -9.37
C ASN A 166 8.97 -0.29 -8.14
N LYS A 167 10.26 0.02 -8.31
CA LYS A 167 11.08 0.59 -7.25
C LYS A 167 10.47 1.90 -6.75
N LEU A 168 10.49 2.06 -5.42
CA LEU A 168 10.11 3.30 -4.73
C LEU A 168 11.34 4.22 -4.69
N GLU A 169 11.23 5.37 -5.34
CA GLU A 169 12.25 6.43 -5.38
C GLU A 169 12.26 7.26 -4.08
#